data_AF-A0AB34NX86-F1
#
_entry.id   AF-A0AB34NX86-F1
#
_cell.length_a   1.000
_cell.length_b   1.000
_cell.length_c   1.000
_cell.angle_alpha   90.00
_cell.angle_beta   90.00
_cell.angle_gamma   90.00
#
_symmetry.space_group_name_H-M   'P 1'
#
loop_
_entity.id
_entity.type
_entity.pdbx_description
1 polymer ?
#
loop_
_entity_poly.entity_id
_entity_poly.type
_entity_poly.pdbx_seq_one_letter_code
_entity_poly.pdbx_strand_id
1 'polypeptide(L)'
;MTSAKTSLRLAISILIKLFQNNKVKKDNFIKDYGRLRYMEVCSKPCYIFSITLSSKERKEIIKSIKSLSKFEITRILNDFYSYPLNEIRNRIIIFLTAMWLVKDSCVQTNNIYINSSIGYISSVKLDIPYSMANGHPQNIALTKTENQQVNFYYKMLYPIMSKVGGNIPNPEYNSEYSFIRNYDVTDRSKESSFIRAIRSVQNARRTCQLPVKIDFYMQALQCLFALEGNRSTQIEKMLASTAINILKISGENEKDVVKQNFKLAFRIRSKHTHGNKITYSDNEISAVSVKIDEYVREIIKIVFENKALDYSSKNEAKKVAKYFSNINKKTVNSKQKNVLPFTFLFYKNKRKR
;
A
#
# COMPACT_ATOMS: atom_id res chain seq x y z
N MET A 1 16.93 12.49 -21.61
CA MET A 1 15.53 12.61 -22.05
C MET A 1 14.83 13.55 -21.09
N THR A 2 14.70 14.80 -21.52
CA THR A 2 14.27 15.96 -20.74
C THR A 2 12.76 16.01 -20.63
N SER A 3 12.26 16.09 -19.38
CA SER A 3 11.03 16.79 -18.98
C SER A 3 9.86 16.73 -19.98
N ALA A 4 9.29 15.55 -20.22
CA ALA A 4 7.98 15.45 -20.85
C ALA A 4 6.94 16.11 -19.92
N LYS A 5 6.27 17.17 -20.39
CA LYS A 5 5.10 17.74 -19.70
C LYS A 5 3.94 16.75 -19.82
N THR A 6 3.97 15.74 -18.96
CA THR A 6 2.96 14.69 -18.87
C THR A 6 1.75 15.28 -18.16
N SER A 7 0.72 15.68 -18.91
CA SER A 7 -0.57 16.01 -18.30
C SER A 7 -1.32 14.72 -17.96
N LEU A 8 -1.14 14.23 -16.73
CA LEU A 8 -1.83 13.04 -16.25
C LEU A 8 -3.25 13.42 -15.82
N ARG A 9 -4.27 12.93 -16.56
CA ARG A 9 -5.67 13.02 -16.12
C ARG A 9 -6.12 11.66 -15.59
N LEU A 10 -6.61 11.65 -14.35
CA LEU A 10 -7.22 10.49 -13.70
C LEU A 10 -8.74 10.60 -13.85
N ALA A 11 -9.37 9.62 -14.50
CA ALA A 11 -10.81 9.47 -14.48
C ALA A 11 -11.17 8.08 -13.95
N ILE A 12 -12.04 8.04 -12.93
CA ILE A 12 -12.76 6.82 -12.54
C ILE A 12 -14.01 6.79 -13.41
N SER A 13 -14.01 5.94 -14.42
CA SER A 13 -15.16 5.78 -15.31
C SER A 13 -15.51 4.31 -15.43
N ILE A 14 -16.79 4.04 -15.62
CA ILE A 14 -17.21 2.79 -16.25
C ILE A 14 -16.71 2.88 -17.69
N LEU A 15 -15.80 1.98 -18.09
CA LEU A 15 -15.14 2.05 -19.40
C LEU A 15 -16.15 2.00 -20.57
N ILE A 16 -17.34 1.45 -20.30
CA ILE A 16 -18.51 1.45 -21.18
C ILE A 16 -18.76 2.84 -21.77
N LYS A 17 -18.76 3.91 -20.95
CA LYS A 17 -19.00 5.28 -21.45
C LYS A 17 -17.89 5.76 -22.40
N LEU A 18 -16.64 5.36 -22.14
CA LEU A 18 -15.50 5.74 -22.99
C LEU A 18 -15.53 5.02 -24.35
N PHE A 19 -15.92 3.75 -24.36
CA PHE A 19 -16.07 2.96 -25.59
C PHE A 19 -17.36 3.27 -26.36
N GLN A 20 -18.45 3.59 -25.67
CA GLN A 20 -19.70 4.07 -26.29
C GLN A 20 -19.46 5.36 -27.08
N ASN A 21 -18.66 6.26 -26.54
CA ASN A 21 -18.34 7.54 -27.18
C ASN A 21 -17.24 7.44 -28.25
N ASN A 22 -16.64 6.26 -28.47
CA ASN A 22 -15.56 6.09 -29.44
C ASN A 22 -15.52 4.66 -30.02
N LYS A 23 -16.35 4.42 -31.04
CA LYS A 23 -16.49 3.13 -31.73
C LYS A 23 -15.15 2.59 -32.26
N VAL A 24 -14.30 3.46 -32.81
CA VAL A 24 -12.96 3.08 -33.31
C VAL A 24 -12.08 2.51 -32.19
N LYS A 25 -12.06 3.15 -31.01
CA LYS A 25 -11.30 2.62 -29.86
C LYS A 25 -11.84 1.28 -29.38
N LYS A 26 -13.16 1.08 -29.40
CA LYS A 26 -13.79 -0.19 -29.05
C LYS A 26 -13.36 -1.29 -30.01
N ASP A 27 -13.50 -1.05 -31.31
CA ASP A 27 -13.23 -2.05 -32.35
C ASP A 27 -11.74 -2.42 -32.35
N ASN A 28 -10.84 -1.44 -32.18
CA ASN A 28 -9.41 -1.68 -32.00
C ASN A 28 -9.14 -2.51 -30.75
N PHE A 29 -9.71 -2.16 -29.59
CA PHE A 29 -9.49 -2.93 -28.36
C PHE A 29 -9.98 -4.39 -28.50
N ILE A 30 -11.14 -4.61 -29.13
CA ILE A 30 -11.67 -5.96 -29.38
C ILE A 30 -10.78 -6.73 -30.36
N LYS A 31 -10.29 -6.07 -31.41
CA LYS A 31 -9.34 -6.65 -32.35
C LYS A 31 -8.05 -7.09 -31.66
N ASP A 32 -7.53 -6.26 -30.76
CA ASP A 32 -6.22 -6.45 -30.14
C ASP A 32 -6.25 -7.41 -28.94
N TYR A 33 -7.31 -7.38 -28.12
CA TYR A 33 -7.40 -8.12 -26.85
C TYR A 33 -8.56 -9.12 -26.78
N GLY A 34 -9.42 -9.15 -27.79
CA GLY A 34 -10.57 -10.04 -27.86
C GLY A 34 -11.83 -9.54 -27.14
N ARG A 35 -12.98 -10.08 -27.56
CA ARG A 35 -14.31 -9.69 -27.06
C ARG A 35 -14.52 -10.03 -25.59
N LEU A 36 -14.02 -11.18 -25.12
CA LEU A 36 -14.10 -11.57 -23.71
C LEU A 36 -13.43 -10.54 -22.81
N ARG A 37 -12.25 -10.05 -23.21
CA ARG A 37 -11.53 -9.06 -22.41
C ARG A 37 -12.24 -7.72 -22.39
N TYR A 38 -12.77 -7.31 -23.54
CA TYR A 38 -13.61 -6.12 -23.62
C TYR A 38 -14.80 -6.17 -22.64
N MET A 39 -15.51 -7.30 -22.60
CA MET A 39 -16.62 -7.50 -21.67
C MET A 39 -16.17 -7.42 -20.21
N GLU A 40 -15.05 -8.05 -19.86
CA GLU A 40 -14.50 -8.00 -18.50
C GLU A 40 -14.19 -6.55 -18.07
N VAL A 41 -13.46 -5.80 -18.89
CA VAL A 41 -13.08 -4.42 -18.58
C VAL A 41 -14.32 -3.52 -18.48
N CYS A 42 -15.32 -3.73 -19.33
CA CYS A 42 -16.58 -3.00 -19.27
C CYS A 42 -17.40 -3.30 -18.01
N SER A 43 -17.28 -4.52 -17.47
CA SER A 43 -17.99 -4.94 -16.25
C SER A 43 -17.37 -4.43 -14.94
N LYS A 44 -16.17 -3.84 -14.98
CA LYS A 44 -15.40 -3.44 -13.80
C LYS A 44 -15.13 -1.94 -13.77
N PRO A 45 -15.06 -1.33 -12.57
CA PRO A 45 -14.52 0.03 -12.44
C PRO A 45 -13.09 0.07 -12.96
N CYS A 46 -12.78 1.09 -13.76
CA CYS A 46 -11.46 1.22 -14.39
C CYS A 46 -10.86 2.60 -14.11
N TYR A 47 -9.54 2.60 -13.91
CA TYR A 47 -8.73 3.80 -13.88
C TYR A 47 -8.21 4.09 -15.28
N ILE A 48 -8.54 5.27 -15.81
CA ILE A 48 -8.11 5.69 -17.14
C ILE A 48 -7.07 6.79 -17.00
N PHE A 49 -5.92 6.58 -17.65
CA PHE A 49 -4.82 7.53 -17.74
C PHE A 49 -4.57 7.86 -19.21
N SER A 50 -4.58 9.15 -19.53
CA SER A 50 -4.20 9.63 -20.87
C SER A 50 -2.82 10.29 -20.80
N ILE A 51 -1.93 9.88 -21.70
CA ILE A 51 -0.63 10.52 -21.91
C ILE A 51 -0.69 11.22 -23.26
N THR A 52 -0.47 12.53 -23.27
CA THR A 52 -0.42 13.31 -24.50
C THR A 52 1.03 13.58 -24.84
N LEU A 53 1.43 13.17 -26.05
CA LEU A 53 2.74 13.48 -26.61
C LEU A 53 2.65 14.82 -27.35
N SER A 54 3.69 15.65 -27.24
CA SER A 54 3.82 16.81 -28.10
C SER A 54 4.00 16.39 -29.57
N SER A 55 3.64 17.27 -30.50
CA SER A 55 3.83 17.03 -31.93
C SER A 55 5.30 16.78 -32.30
N LYS A 56 6.25 17.34 -31.55
CA LYS A 56 7.70 17.13 -31.74
C LYS A 56 8.11 15.73 -31.29
N GLU A 57 7.77 15.32 -30.07
CA GLU A 57 8.06 13.97 -29.54
C GLU A 57 7.43 12.88 -30.40
N ARG A 58 6.18 13.08 -30.85
CA ARG A 58 5.50 12.15 -31.74
C ARG A 58 6.24 12.00 -33.08
N LYS A 59 6.70 13.10 -33.67
CA LYS A 59 7.48 13.08 -34.92
C LYS A 59 8.85 12.43 -34.73
N GLU A 60 9.52 12.69 -33.62
CA GLU A 60 10.81 12.06 -33.29
C GLU A 60 10.66 10.55 -33.13
N ILE A 61 9.68 10.09 -32.33
CA ILE A 61 9.38 8.67 -32.17
C ILE A 61 9.05 8.02 -33.53
N ILE A 62 8.16 8.63 -34.33
CA ILE A 62 7.79 8.09 -35.66
C ILE A 62 8.99 8.07 -36.62
N LYS A 63 9.84 9.09 -36.60
CA LYS A 63 11.03 9.17 -37.47
C LYS A 63 12.05 8.09 -37.08
N SER A 64 12.30 7.89 -35.79
CA SER A 64 13.15 6.80 -35.29
C SER A 64 12.57 5.43 -35.66
N ILE A 65 11.24 5.28 -35.64
CA ILE A 65 10.59 4.00 -35.99
C ILE A 65 10.77 3.62 -37.46
N LYS A 66 10.91 4.57 -38.39
CA LYS A 66 11.02 4.26 -39.83
C LYS A 66 12.36 3.66 -40.26
N SER A 67 13.41 3.78 -39.45
CA SER A 67 14.77 3.37 -39.79
C SER A 67 15.32 2.25 -38.92
N LEU A 68 14.51 1.69 -38.03
CA LEU A 68 14.94 0.76 -37.00
C LEU A 68 14.27 -0.60 -37.17
N SER A 69 14.94 -1.65 -36.70
CA SER A 69 14.34 -2.98 -36.62
C SER A 69 13.11 -2.98 -35.69
N LYS A 70 12.17 -3.91 -35.91
CA LYS A 70 11.00 -4.11 -35.03
C LYS A 70 11.39 -4.28 -33.56
N PHE A 71 12.56 -4.87 -33.31
CA PHE A 71 13.16 -5.05 -31.99
C PHE A 71 13.51 -3.70 -31.34
N GLU A 72 14.31 -2.87 -32.01
CA GLU A 72 14.76 -1.58 -31.49
C GLU A 72 13.59 -0.63 -31.22
N ILE A 73 12.58 -0.67 -32.09
CA ILE A 73 11.32 0.05 -31.91
C ILE A 73 10.63 -0.38 -30.62
N THR A 74 10.48 -1.69 -30.41
CA THR A 74 9.81 -2.24 -29.23
C THR A 74 10.54 -1.87 -27.95
N ARG A 75 11.88 -1.91 -27.96
CA ARG A 75 12.72 -1.50 -26.82
C ARG A 75 12.52 -0.02 -26.46
N ILE A 76 12.62 0.88 -27.45
CA ILE A 76 12.43 2.32 -27.24
C ILE A 76 11.03 2.61 -26.69
N LEU A 77 10.01 1.97 -27.25
CA LEU A 77 8.63 2.15 -26.79
C LEU A 77 8.42 1.57 -25.39
N ASN A 78 8.97 0.41 -25.08
CA ASN A 78 8.93 -0.17 -23.75
C ASN A 78 9.58 0.73 -22.71
N ASP A 79 10.78 1.27 -22.99
CA ASP A 79 11.45 2.21 -22.10
C ASP A 79 10.64 3.50 -21.93
N PHE A 80 10.11 4.04 -23.03
CA PHE A 80 9.27 5.24 -23.02
C PHE A 80 8.01 5.05 -22.16
N TYR A 81 7.28 3.96 -22.34
CA TYR A 81 6.04 3.69 -21.62
C TYR A 81 6.27 3.09 -20.22
N SER A 82 7.48 2.62 -19.90
CA SER A 82 7.81 2.08 -18.57
C SER A 82 7.66 3.11 -17.46
N TYR A 83 8.03 4.36 -17.71
CA TYR A 83 7.93 5.42 -16.71
C TYR A 83 6.46 5.76 -16.38
N PRO A 84 5.58 6.07 -17.35
CA PRO A 84 4.17 6.25 -17.06
C PRO A 84 3.50 5.02 -16.44
N LEU A 85 3.89 3.80 -16.84
CA LEU A 85 3.40 2.57 -16.23
C LEU A 85 3.74 2.48 -14.74
N ASN A 86 4.99 2.77 -14.38
CA ASN A 86 5.43 2.76 -13.00
C ASN A 86 4.71 3.83 -12.16
N GLU A 87 4.50 5.03 -12.72
CA GLU A 87 3.71 6.08 -12.08
C GLU A 87 2.26 5.64 -11.82
N ILE A 88 1.62 5.01 -12.81
CA ILE A 88 0.26 4.47 -12.68
C ILE A 88 0.22 3.39 -11.60
N ARG A 89 1.14 2.43 -11.66
CA ARG A 89 1.25 1.35 -10.66
C ARG A 89 1.42 1.92 -9.25
N ASN A 90 2.30 2.90 -9.06
CA ASN A 90 2.52 3.53 -7.76
C ASN A 90 1.24 4.19 -7.24
N ARG A 91 0.52 4.94 -8.08
CA ARG A 91 -0.75 5.58 -7.72
C ARG A 91 -1.82 4.56 -7.34
N ILE A 92 -1.91 3.45 -8.06
CA ILE A 92 -2.84 2.36 -7.74
C ILE A 92 -2.49 1.77 -6.35
N ILE A 93 -1.23 1.44 -6.09
CA ILE A 93 -0.81 0.88 -4.79
C ILE A 93 -1.13 1.85 -3.64
N ILE A 94 -0.89 3.15 -3.83
CA ILE A 94 -1.22 4.19 -2.84
C ILE A 94 -2.73 4.23 -2.59
N PHE A 95 -3.54 4.21 -3.66
CA PHE A 95 -4.99 4.18 -3.55
C PHE A 95 -5.52 2.93 -2.83
N LEU A 96 -5.01 1.75 -3.17
CA LEU A 96 -5.39 0.49 -2.52
C LEU A 96 -4.92 0.43 -1.05
N THR A 97 -3.87 1.16 -0.70
CA THR A 97 -3.41 1.32 0.69
C THR A 97 -4.29 2.29 1.46
N ALA A 98 -4.71 3.39 0.83
CA ALA A 98 -5.67 4.33 1.40
C ALA A 98 -7.04 3.68 1.67
N MET A 99 -7.51 2.83 0.75
CA MET A 99 -8.71 2.01 0.95
C MET A 99 -8.56 1.11 2.17
N TRP A 100 -7.43 0.41 2.29
CA TRP A 100 -7.16 -0.45 3.44
C TRP A 100 -7.14 0.34 4.75
N LEU A 101 -6.54 1.53 4.80
CA LEU A 101 -6.59 2.36 6.02
C LEU A 101 -8.03 2.64 6.47
N VAL A 102 -8.97 2.85 5.54
CA VAL A 102 -10.38 3.06 5.89
C VAL A 102 -11.06 1.78 6.37
N LYS A 103 -10.86 0.67 5.66
CA LYS A 103 -11.53 -0.60 5.91
C LYS A 103 -10.67 -1.75 5.41
N ASP A 104 -10.68 -2.87 6.16
CA ASP A 104 -10.02 -4.09 5.69
C ASP A 104 -10.51 -4.46 4.28
N SER A 105 -9.57 -4.74 3.39
CA SER A 105 -9.85 -4.86 1.96
C SER A 105 -8.79 -5.67 1.22
N CYS A 106 -9.30 -6.60 0.41
CA CYS A 106 -8.53 -7.39 -0.56
C CYS A 106 -8.71 -6.88 -2.00
N VAL A 107 -9.01 -5.58 -2.17
CA VAL A 107 -9.21 -4.98 -3.50
C VAL A 107 -7.87 -4.92 -4.24
N GLN A 108 -7.82 -5.51 -5.42
CA GLN A 108 -6.60 -5.65 -6.22
C GLN A 108 -6.82 -5.23 -7.67
N THR A 109 -5.73 -4.94 -8.37
CA THR A 109 -5.75 -4.67 -9.82
C THR A 109 -5.13 -5.84 -10.55
N ASN A 110 -5.83 -6.38 -11.55
CA ASN A 110 -5.36 -7.55 -12.28
C ASN A 110 -4.42 -7.16 -13.42
N ASN A 111 -4.84 -6.22 -14.28
CA ASN A 111 -4.12 -5.87 -15.52
C ASN A 111 -4.15 -4.37 -15.77
N ILE A 112 -3.05 -3.84 -16.30
CA ILE A 112 -2.97 -2.52 -16.94
C ILE A 112 -2.88 -2.74 -18.44
N TYR A 113 -3.72 -2.04 -19.20
CA TYR A 113 -3.70 -2.04 -20.67
C TYR A 113 -3.18 -0.69 -21.17
N ILE A 114 -2.24 -0.73 -22.12
CA ILE A 114 -1.77 0.44 -22.85
C ILE A 114 -2.25 0.31 -24.29
N ASN A 115 -2.97 1.33 -24.75
CA ASN A 115 -3.33 1.50 -26.15
C ASN A 115 -2.89 2.90 -26.59
N SER A 116 -1.87 2.96 -27.43
CA SER A 116 -1.31 4.21 -27.92
C SER A 116 -1.77 4.54 -29.34
N SER A 117 -1.94 5.84 -29.61
CA SER A 117 -2.27 6.37 -30.95
C SER A 117 -1.21 6.10 -32.03
N ILE A 118 0.00 5.70 -31.65
CA ILE A 118 1.07 5.26 -32.58
C ILE A 118 1.07 3.74 -32.82
N GLY A 119 0.02 3.03 -32.38
CA GLY A 119 -0.12 1.58 -32.58
C GLY A 119 0.60 0.70 -31.56
N TYR A 120 1.27 1.30 -30.55
CA TYR A 120 1.86 0.53 -29.46
C TYR A 120 0.79 0.02 -28.51
N ILE A 121 0.79 -1.30 -28.31
CA ILE A 121 -0.17 -2.03 -27.49
C ILE A 121 0.63 -2.88 -26.52
N SER A 122 0.28 -2.80 -25.23
CA SER A 122 0.91 -3.61 -24.20
C SER A 122 -0.08 -3.91 -23.08
N SER A 123 0.13 -5.02 -22.39
CA SER A 123 -0.60 -5.33 -21.17
C SER A 123 0.37 -5.82 -20.10
N VAL A 124 0.22 -5.29 -18.89
CA VAL A 124 1.02 -5.69 -17.74
C VAL A 124 0.09 -6.28 -16.70
N LYS A 125 0.34 -7.53 -16.31
CA LYS A 125 -0.31 -8.13 -15.15
C LYS A 125 0.30 -7.55 -13.88
N LEU A 126 -0.54 -7.01 -13.00
CA LEU A 126 -0.11 -6.58 -11.68
C LEU A 126 -0.34 -7.74 -10.71
N ASP A 127 0.74 -8.41 -10.30
CA ASP A 127 0.67 -9.45 -9.28
C ASP A 127 0.66 -8.82 -7.89
N ILE A 128 -0.54 -8.40 -7.47
CA ILE A 128 -0.79 -7.80 -6.17
C ILE A 128 -1.94 -8.58 -5.50
N PRO A 129 -1.71 -9.86 -5.13
CA PRO A 129 -2.75 -10.69 -4.55
C PRO A 129 -3.00 -10.25 -3.11
N TYR A 130 -3.94 -9.34 -2.87
CA TYR A 130 -4.28 -8.97 -1.50
C TYR A 130 -5.33 -9.93 -0.92
N SER A 131 -5.23 -10.20 0.37
CA SER A 131 -6.25 -10.88 1.17
C SER A 131 -6.64 -10.03 2.37
N MET A 132 -7.83 -10.31 2.92
CA MET A 132 -8.32 -9.67 4.14
C MET A 132 -7.44 -10.07 5.33
N ALA A 133 -7.61 -9.40 6.47
CA ALA A 133 -6.84 -9.66 7.68
C ALA A 133 -7.05 -11.07 8.26
N ASN A 134 -8.21 -11.67 7.98
CA ASN A 134 -8.54 -13.06 8.31
C ASN A 134 -8.00 -14.09 7.29
N GLY A 135 -7.24 -13.66 6.28
CA GLY A 135 -6.64 -14.53 5.26
C GLY A 135 -7.57 -14.95 4.11
N HIS A 136 -8.86 -14.63 4.18
CA HIS A 136 -9.84 -15.03 3.16
C HIS A 136 -10.21 -13.84 2.25
N PRO A 137 -10.31 -14.03 0.93
CA PRO A 137 -10.81 -12.98 0.04
C PRO A 137 -12.32 -12.77 0.26
N GLN A 138 -12.75 -11.51 0.31
CA GLN A 138 -14.16 -11.16 0.47
C GLN A 138 -14.53 -9.90 -0.32
N ASN A 139 -15.76 -9.86 -0.83
CA ASN A 139 -16.29 -8.64 -1.43
C ASN A 139 -16.52 -7.56 -0.37
N ILE A 140 -16.10 -6.34 -0.67
CA ILE A 140 -16.33 -5.17 0.17
C ILE A 140 -17.05 -4.06 -0.61
N ALA A 141 -17.81 -3.26 0.12
CA ALA A 141 -18.40 -2.03 -0.40
C ALA A 141 -17.97 -0.84 0.48
N LEU A 142 -17.67 0.29 -0.16
CA LEU A 142 -17.40 1.54 0.52
C LEU A 142 -18.65 2.42 0.50
N THR A 143 -18.99 2.98 1.66
CA THR A 143 -20.00 4.03 1.79
C THR A 143 -19.49 5.36 1.22
N LYS A 144 -20.39 6.34 1.05
CA LYS A 144 -20.01 7.69 0.60
C LYS A 144 -19.00 8.35 1.55
N THR A 145 -19.20 8.20 2.86
CA THR A 145 -18.29 8.74 3.89
C THR A 145 -16.93 8.05 3.85
N GLU A 146 -16.90 6.73 3.72
CA GLU A 146 -15.66 5.97 3.58
C GLU A 146 -14.88 6.38 2.33
N ASN A 147 -15.55 6.62 1.20
CA ASN A 147 -14.89 7.13 -0.01
C ASN A 147 -14.24 8.52 0.19
N GLN A 148 -14.84 9.39 0.99
CA GLN A 148 -14.22 10.67 1.34
C GLN A 148 -12.96 10.48 2.20
N GLN A 149 -12.99 9.53 3.14
CA GLN A 149 -11.83 9.17 3.94
C GLN A 149 -10.71 8.55 3.08
N VAL A 150 -11.04 7.73 2.08
CA VAL A 150 -10.04 7.20 1.13
C VAL A 150 -9.31 8.33 0.44
N ASN A 151 -10.01 9.38 -0.01
CA ASN A 151 -9.37 10.53 -0.64
C ASN A 151 -8.45 11.29 0.33
N PHE A 152 -8.86 11.44 1.60
CA PHE A 152 -8.00 12.04 2.63
C PHE A 152 -6.71 11.23 2.82
N TYR A 153 -6.82 9.92 3.06
CA TYR A 153 -5.66 9.06 3.25
C TYR A 153 -4.80 8.89 2.01
N TYR A 154 -5.39 8.96 0.81
CA TYR A 154 -4.63 8.98 -0.44
C TYR A 154 -3.70 10.20 -0.48
N LYS A 155 -4.21 11.40 -0.14
CA LYS A 155 -3.41 12.63 -0.10
C LYS A 155 -2.33 12.59 0.98
N MET A 156 -2.61 11.96 2.13
CA MET A 156 -1.62 11.73 3.18
C MET A 156 -0.51 10.78 2.74
N LEU A 157 -0.86 9.65 2.12
CA LEU A 157 0.08 8.60 1.71
C LEU A 157 0.89 8.99 0.46
N TYR A 158 0.30 9.74 -0.47
CA TYR A 158 0.95 10.09 -1.74
C TYR A 158 2.36 10.66 -1.57
N PRO A 159 2.61 11.75 -0.81
CA PRO A 159 3.96 12.30 -0.66
C PRO A 159 4.94 11.41 0.12
N ILE A 160 4.46 10.37 0.80
CA ILE A 160 5.29 9.39 1.52
C ILE A 160 5.70 8.29 0.56
N MET A 161 4.73 7.68 -0.11
CA MET A 161 4.91 6.50 -0.96
C MET A 161 5.36 6.82 -2.38
N SER A 162 5.16 8.05 -2.87
CA SER A 162 5.65 8.49 -4.18
C SER A 162 7.14 8.82 -4.19
N LYS A 163 7.78 8.94 -3.02
CA LYS A 163 9.22 9.09 -2.92
C LYS A 163 9.86 7.77 -3.30
N VAL A 164 10.26 7.64 -4.56
CA VAL A 164 11.08 6.51 -5.01
C VAL A 164 12.45 6.66 -4.36
N GLY A 165 12.67 5.93 -3.27
CA GLY A 165 13.99 5.74 -2.70
C GLY A 165 14.77 4.71 -3.53
N GLY A 166 16.03 5.02 -3.84
CA GLY A 166 16.94 4.09 -4.49
C GLY A 166 17.03 4.21 -6.02
N ASN A 167 18.09 3.63 -6.57
CA ASN A 167 18.29 3.54 -8.02
C ASN A 167 17.25 2.58 -8.61
N ILE A 168 16.55 3.00 -9.67
CA ILE A 168 15.68 2.10 -10.42
C ILE A 168 16.58 1.03 -11.06
N PRO A 169 16.36 -0.27 -10.79
CA PRO A 169 17.16 -1.33 -11.40
C PRO A 169 17.14 -1.23 -12.91
N ASN A 170 18.28 -1.51 -13.53
CA ASN A 170 18.36 -1.65 -14.97
C ASN A 170 17.45 -2.81 -15.42
N PRO A 171 16.84 -2.70 -16.61
CA PRO A 171 16.07 -3.82 -17.16
C PRO A 171 17.02 -4.94 -17.58
N GLU A 172 16.73 -6.15 -17.13
CA GLU A 172 17.35 -7.41 -17.57
C GLU A 172 16.51 -7.99 -18.71
N TYR A 173 17.11 -8.19 -19.88
CA TYR A 173 16.40 -8.68 -21.06
C TYR A 173 16.54 -10.20 -21.15
N ASN A 174 15.41 -10.92 -21.08
CA ASN A 174 15.39 -12.38 -21.17
C ASN A 174 15.14 -12.88 -22.60
N SER A 175 14.62 -12.02 -23.46
CA SER A 175 14.44 -12.29 -24.88
C SER A 175 14.35 -10.98 -25.66
N GLU A 176 14.23 -11.08 -26.99
CA GLU A 176 13.99 -9.95 -27.88
C GLU A 176 12.71 -9.15 -27.53
N TYR A 177 11.74 -9.76 -26.84
CA TYR A 177 10.43 -9.16 -26.59
C TYR A 177 10.10 -8.97 -25.11
N SER A 178 10.97 -9.42 -24.20
CA SER A 178 10.69 -9.40 -22.76
C SER A 178 11.89 -8.93 -21.94
N PHE A 179 11.60 -8.06 -20.98
CA PHE A 179 12.55 -7.64 -19.95
C PHE A 179 11.91 -7.69 -18.58
N ILE A 180 12.75 -7.85 -17.56
CA ILE A 180 12.38 -7.83 -16.15
C ILE A 180 13.19 -6.74 -15.47
N ARG A 181 12.56 -5.96 -14.59
CA ARG A 181 13.30 -5.13 -13.62
C ARG A 181 13.19 -5.81 -12.28
N ASN A 182 14.29 -6.36 -11.79
CA ASN A 182 14.31 -7.01 -10.50
C ASN A 182 14.40 -5.95 -9.39
N TYR A 183 13.26 -5.63 -8.80
CA TYR A 183 13.18 -4.68 -7.70
C TYR A 183 13.59 -5.30 -6.35
N ASP A 184 13.76 -6.61 -6.28
CA ASP A 184 14.06 -7.32 -5.02
C ASP A 184 15.55 -7.23 -4.66
N VAL A 185 16.43 -6.89 -5.62
CA VAL A 185 17.87 -6.69 -5.38
C VAL A 185 18.23 -5.29 -4.85
N THR A 186 17.25 -4.38 -4.74
CA THR A 186 17.53 -3.02 -4.28
C THR A 186 17.75 -2.99 -2.76
N ASP A 187 18.86 -2.42 -2.29
CA ASP A 187 19.05 -2.12 -0.87
C ASP A 187 18.07 -1.03 -0.44
N ARG A 188 17.15 -1.40 0.45
CA ARG A 188 16.11 -0.51 0.98
C ARG A 188 16.31 -0.18 2.46
N SER A 189 17.46 -0.53 3.03
CA SER A 189 17.78 -0.23 4.43
C SER A 189 17.77 1.28 4.73
N LYS A 190 18.08 2.10 3.72
CA LYS A 190 18.12 3.57 3.77
C LYS A 190 16.78 4.25 3.53
N GLU A 191 15.72 3.49 3.24
CA GLU A 191 14.39 4.07 3.13
C GLU A 191 13.88 4.55 4.49
N SER A 192 12.98 5.52 4.46
CA SER A 192 12.38 6.08 5.65
C SER A 192 11.52 5.05 6.39
N SER A 193 11.39 5.21 7.70
CA SER A 193 10.64 4.30 8.56
C SER A 193 9.18 4.17 8.13
N PHE A 194 8.57 5.24 7.60
CA PHE A 194 7.21 5.19 7.09
C PHE A 194 7.11 4.28 5.85
N ILE A 195 8.06 4.38 4.91
CA ILE A 195 8.08 3.51 3.73
C ILE A 195 8.31 2.06 4.14
N ARG A 196 9.27 1.80 5.04
CA ARG A 196 9.54 0.44 5.55
C ARG A 196 8.33 -0.17 6.25
N ALA A 197 7.62 0.60 7.08
CA ALA A 197 6.41 0.14 7.75
C ALA A 197 5.29 -0.19 6.75
N ILE A 198 5.08 0.66 5.73
CA ILE A 198 4.11 0.38 4.67
C ILE A 198 4.48 -0.89 3.90
N ARG A 199 5.76 -1.14 3.60
CA ARG A 199 6.17 -2.39 2.95
C ARG A 199 5.80 -3.61 3.78
N SER A 200 6.08 -3.60 5.08
CA SER A 200 5.67 -4.69 5.97
C SER A 200 4.17 -4.90 5.90
N VAL A 201 3.36 -3.82 5.93
CA VAL A 201 1.91 -3.91 5.70
C VAL A 201 1.57 -4.51 4.33
N GLN A 202 2.23 -4.09 3.25
CA GLN A 202 1.97 -4.65 1.91
C GLN A 202 2.28 -6.15 1.86
N ASN A 203 3.35 -6.59 2.52
CA ASN A 203 3.71 -8.01 2.61
C ASN A 203 2.69 -8.80 3.43
N ALA A 204 2.21 -8.26 4.56
CA ALA A 204 1.11 -8.86 5.32
C ALA A 204 -0.15 -9.01 4.45
N ARG A 205 -0.51 -8.00 3.68
CA ARG A 205 -1.68 -8.04 2.81
C ARG A 205 -1.53 -9.04 1.67
N ARG A 206 -0.31 -9.32 1.21
CA ARG A 206 0.01 -10.21 0.09
C ARG A 206 0.02 -11.70 0.40
N THR A 207 -0.12 -12.08 1.68
CA THR A 207 -0.13 -13.49 2.11
C THR A 207 -1.48 -13.85 2.71
N CYS A 208 -1.95 -15.08 2.51
CA CYS A 208 -3.12 -15.61 3.24
C CYS A 208 -2.72 -16.35 4.53
N GLN A 209 -1.41 -16.56 4.75
CA GLN A 209 -0.90 -17.27 5.93
C GLN A 209 -0.93 -16.34 7.15
N LEU A 210 -1.84 -16.60 8.08
CA LEU A 210 -2.07 -15.72 9.24
C LEU A 210 -0.85 -15.49 10.13
N PRO A 211 -0.01 -16.50 10.45
CA PRO A 211 1.21 -16.25 11.23
C PRO A 211 2.18 -15.30 10.53
N VAL A 212 2.29 -15.39 9.20
CA VAL A 212 3.11 -14.50 8.37
C VAL A 212 2.52 -13.08 8.36
N LYS A 213 1.19 -12.94 8.27
CA LYS A 213 0.51 -11.64 8.40
C LYS A 213 0.86 -10.97 9.72
N ILE A 214 0.68 -11.70 10.82
CA ILE A 214 0.95 -11.22 12.17
C ILE A 214 2.41 -10.77 12.30
N ASP A 215 3.37 -11.56 11.81
CA ASP A 215 4.78 -11.17 11.84
C ASP A 215 5.02 -9.83 11.13
N PHE A 216 4.54 -9.68 9.88
CA PHE A 216 4.72 -8.45 9.14
C PHE A 216 4.01 -7.24 9.77
N TYR A 217 2.81 -7.40 10.34
CA TYR A 217 2.16 -6.32 11.09
C TYR A 217 2.98 -5.90 12.32
N MET A 218 3.55 -6.87 13.04
CA MET A 218 4.42 -6.61 14.20
C MET A 218 5.73 -5.94 13.80
N GLN A 219 6.30 -6.29 12.65
CA GLN A 219 7.45 -5.59 12.06
C GLN A 219 7.12 -4.14 11.71
N ALA A 220 5.93 -3.88 11.15
CA ALA A 220 5.48 -2.52 10.86
C ALA A 220 5.46 -1.66 12.13
N LEU A 221 4.86 -2.16 13.22
CA LEU A 221 4.81 -1.41 14.49
C LEU A 221 6.18 -1.26 15.15
N GLN A 222 7.03 -2.28 15.12
CA GLN A 222 8.41 -2.18 15.61
C GLN A 222 9.21 -1.11 14.87
N CYS A 223 9.01 -1.02 13.55
CA CYS A 223 9.59 0.03 12.72
C CYS A 223 9.04 1.40 13.09
N LEU A 224 7.71 1.56 13.21
CA LEU A 224 7.13 2.86 13.56
C LEU A 224 7.59 3.36 14.93
N PHE A 225 7.75 2.46 15.89
CA PHE A 225 8.14 2.81 17.26
C PHE A 225 9.65 2.84 17.49
N ALA A 226 10.46 2.58 16.44
CA ALA A 226 11.92 2.54 16.50
C ALA A 226 12.46 1.61 17.61
N LEU A 227 11.91 0.39 17.72
CA LEU A 227 12.24 -0.56 18.79
C LEU A 227 13.49 -1.41 18.54
N GLU A 228 14.35 -1.00 17.60
CA GLU A 228 15.59 -1.71 17.27
C GLU A 228 16.49 -1.90 18.51
N GLY A 229 17.11 -3.07 18.64
CA GLY A 229 18.06 -3.38 19.71
C GLY A 229 17.43 -3.77 21.06
N ASN A 230 16.10 -3.73 21.19
CA ASN A 230 15.42 -4.20 22.41
C ASN A 230 15.31 -5.73 22.44
N ARG A 231 15.26 -6.31 23.65
CA ARG A 231 14.99 -7.75 23.80
C ARG A 231 13.56 -8.07 23.38
N SER A 232 13.35 -9.27 22.86
CA SER A 232 12.07 -9.81 22.40
C SER A 232 10.91 -9.56 23.40
N THR A 233 11.14 -9.86 24.68
CA THR A 233 10.17 -9.66 25.78
C THR A 233 9.85 -8.19 26.09
N GLN A 234 10.80 -7.28 25.84
CA GLN A 234 10.59 -5.84 25.98
C GLN A 234 9.79 -5.29 24.80
N ILE A 235 10.08 -5.76 23.58
CA ILE A 235 9.36 -5.37 22.37
C ILE A 235 7.86 -5.65 22.52
N GLU A 236 7.48 -6.85 22.98
CA GLU A 236 6.08 -7.21 23.24
C GLU A 236 5.36 -6.17 24.13
N LYS A 237 5.95 -5.87 25.29
CA LYS A 237 5.38 -4.92 26.25
C LYS A 237 5.34 -3.49 25.71
N MET A 238 6.38 -3.07 24.99
CA MET A 238 6.47 -1.74 24.40
C MET A 238 5.46 -1.57 23.27
N LEU A 239 5.24 -2.58 22.43
CA LEU A 239 4.22 -2.56 21.39
C LEU A 239 2.83 -2.35 21.99
N ALA A 240 2.44 -3.18 22.97
CA ALA A 240 1.14 -3.09 23.60
C ALA A 240 0.91 -1.74 24.30
N SER A 241 1.86 -1.30 25.14
CA SER A 241 1.75 -0.04 25.88
C SER A 241 1.72 1.18 24.95
N THR A 242 2.56 1.20 23.93
CA THR A 242 2.60 2.29 22.95
C THR A 242 1.31 2.34 22.13
N ALA A 243 0.79 1.19 21.70
CA ALA A 243 -0.50 1.11 21.00
C ALA A 243 -1.65 1.65 21.88
N ILE A 244 -1.75 1.21 23.13
CA ILE A 244 -2.76 1.70 24.09
C ILE A 244 -2.71 3.23 24.21
N ASN A 245 -1.52 3.80 24.34
CA ASN A 245 -1.36 5.23 24.54
C ASN A 245 -1.65 6.05 23.27
N ILE A 246 -1.20 5.59 22.10
CA ILE A 246 -1.50 6.24 20.81
C ILE A 246 -3.00 6.21 20.54
N LEU A 247 -3.64 5.06 20.76
CA LEU A 247 -5.07 4.85 20.55
C LEU A 247 -5.93 5.43 21.69
N LYS A 248 -5.31 6.02 22.72
CA LYS A 248 -5.96 6.64 23.89
C LYS A 248 -6.96 5.70 24.58
N ILE A 249 -6.62 4.43 24.69
CA ILE A 249 -7.48 3.41 25.34
C ILE A 249 -7.43 3.61 26.85
N SER A 250 -8.55 4.02 27.44
CA SER A 250 -8.63 4.42 28.85
C SER A 250 -9.17 3.33 29.78
N GLY A 251 -10.10 2.49 29.30
CA GLY A 251 -10.72 1.44 30.11
C GLY A 251 -9.76 0.29 30.43
N GLU A 252 -9.66 -0.12 31.70
CA GLU A 252 -8.67 -1.13 32.09
C GLU A 252 -8.92 -2.48 31.42
N ASN A 253 -10.18 -2.91 31.32
CA ASN A 253 -10.55 -4.13 30.59
C ASN A 253 -10.14 -4.06 29.10
N GLU A 254 -10.35 -2.91 28.45
CA GLU A 254 -9.95 -2.73 27.04
C GLU A 254 -8.42 -2.75 26.89
N LYS A 255 -7.68 -2.12 27.82
CA LYS A 255 -6.23 -2.18 27.85
C LYS A 255 -5.75 -3.62 28.00
N ASP A 256 -6.37 -4.40 28.88
CA ASP A 256 -6.00 -5.79 29.08
C ASP A 256 -6.28 -6.64 27.84
N VAL A 257 -7.40 -6.43 27.15
CA VAL A 257 -7.66 -7.06 25.84
C VAL A 257 -6.55 -6.73 24.84
N VAL A 258 -6.14 -5.47 24.74
CA VAL A 258 -5.05 -5.05 23.84
C VAL A 258 -3.73 -5.74 24.22
N LYS A 259 -3.37 -5.75 25.52
CA LYS A 259 -2.17 -6.45 26.02
C LYS A 259 -2.21 -7.93 25.65
N GLN A 260 -3.34 -8.61 25.82
CA GLN A 260 -3.48 -10.03 25.47
C GLN A 260 -3.36 -10.28 23.96
N ASN A 261 -3.97 -9.42 23.13
CA ASN A 261 -3.85 -9.53 21.67
C ASN A 261 -2.39 -9.42 21.22
N PHE A 262 -1.65 -8.42 21.72
CA PHE A 262 -0.23 -8.25 21.41
C PHE A 262 0.63 -9.42 21.93
N LYS A 263 0.35 -9.90 23.15
CA LYS A 263 1.05 -11.06 23.73
C LYS A 263 0.85 -12.32 22.90
N LEU A 264 -0.39 -12.61 22.51
CA LEU A 264 -0.71 -13.77 21.69
C LEU A 264 -0.11 -13.65 20.28
N ALA A 265 -0.23 -12.48 19.66
CA ALA A 265 0.41 -12.18 18.37
C ALA A 265 1.92 -12.40 18.41
N PHE A 266 2.58 -11.93 19.47
CA PHE A 266 4.02 -12.08 19.64
C PHE A 266 4.44 -13.55 19.82
N ARG A 267 3.65 -14.34 20.57
CA ARG A 267 3.86 -15.79 20.71
C ARG A 267 3.69 -16.53 19.38
N ILE A 268 2.64 -16.22 18.61
CA ILE A 268 2.41 -16.81 17.28
C ILE A 268 3.59 -16.48 16.35
N ARG A 269 3.98 -15.20 16.28
CA ARG A 269 5.14 -14.74 15.51
C ARG A 269 6.40 -15.49 15.91
N SER A 270 6.74 -15.54 17.20
CA SER A 270 7.95 -16.19 17.68
C SER A 270 7.99 -17.67 17.29
N LYS A 271 6.87 -18.39 17.45
CA LYS A 271 6.77 -19.79 16.98
C LYS A 271 6.99 -19.91 15.48
N HIS A 272 6.33 -19.08 14.69
CA HIS A 272 6.47 -19.06 13.23
C HIS A 272 7.91 -18.78 12.78
N THR A 273 8.53 -17.70 13.28
CA THR A 273 9.89 -17.28 12.90
C THR A 273 10.95 -18.32 13.26
N HIS A 274 10.76 -19.06 14.37
CA HIS A 274 11.68 -20.11 14.79
C HIS A 274 11.33 -21.50 14.22
N GLY A 275 10.32 -21.61 13.33
CA GLY A 275 9.91 -22.90 12.75
C GLY A 275 9.22 -23.85 13.73
N ASN A 276 8.78 -23.35 14.89
CA ASN A 276 8.11 -24.16 15.90
C ASN A 276 6.63 -24.42 15.54
N LYS A 277 6.11 -25.57 15.98
CA LYS A 277 4.69 -25.91 15.83
C LYS A 277 3.80 -24.87 16.54
N ILE A 278 2.88 -24.29 15.79
CA ILE A 278 1.83 -23.41 16.31
C ILE A 278 0.69 -24.30 16.82
N THR A 279 0.34 -24.11 18.09
CA THR A 279 -0.63 -24.96 18.82
C THR A 279 -1.96 -24.24 19.07
N TYR A 280 -2.11 -23.03 18.57
CA TYR A 280 -3.35 -22.24 18.65
C TYR A 280 -4.28 -22.65 17.52
N SER A 281 -5.59 -22.58 17.76
CA SER A 281 -6.59 -22.86 16.73
C SER A 281 -6.59 -21.79 15.64
N ASP A 282 -7.07 -22.15 14.44
CA ASP A 282 -7.19 -21.22 13.31
C ASP A 282 -8.06 -20.00 13.65
N ASN A 283 -9.13 -20.22 14.43
CA ASN A 283 -10.01 -19.14 14.90
C ASN A 283 -9.28 -18.16 15.83
N GLU A 284 -8.45 -18.65 16.75
CA GLU A 284 -7.64 -17.78 17.62
C GLU A 284 -6.63 -16.97 16.81
N ILE A 285 -5.91 -17.61 15.87
CA ILE A 285 -4.92 -16.94 15.04
C ILE A 285 -5.61 -15.89 14.14
N SER A 286 -6.77 -16.23 13.57
CA SER A 286 -7.56 -15.34 12.72
C SER A 286 -8.07 -14.12 13.49
N ALA A 287 -8.66 -14.33 14.68
CA ALA A 287 -9.14 -13.25 15.54
C ALA A 287 -8.02 -12.29 15.93
N VAL A 288 -6.84 -12.82 16.28
CA VAL A 288 -5.67 -12.01 16.61
C VAL A 288 -5.15 -11.27 15.38
N SER A 289 -5.06 -11.92 14.22
CA SER A 289 -4.62 -11.28 12.97
C SER A 289 -5.50 -10.08 12.62
N VAL A 290 -6.83 -10.23 12.70
CA VAL A 290 -7.79 -9.14 12.49
C VAL A 290 -7.57 -7.99 13.48
N LYS A 291 -7.38 -8.29 14.77
CA LYS A 291 -7.16 -7.25 15.79
C LYS A 291 -5.84 -6.51 15.62
N ILE A 292 -4.76 -7.22 15.30
CA ILE A 292 -3.46 -6.59 15.06
C ILE A 292 -3.54 -5.70 13.81
N ASP A 293 -4.14 -6.16 12.73
CA ASP A 293 -4.39 -5.38 11.52
C ASP A 293 -5.21 -4.10 11.79
N GLU A 294 -6.28 -4.19 12.59
CA GLU A 294 -7.03 -3.02 13.09
C GLU A 294 -6.12 -2.03 13.83
N TYR A 295 -5.31 -2.49 14.79
CA TYR A 295 -4.39 -1.62 15.52
C TYR A 295 -3.36 -0.97 14.59
N VAL A 296 -2.79 -1.71 13.64
CA VAL A 296 -1.82 -1.16 12.68
C VAL A 296 -2.44 -0.06 11.84
N ARG A 297 -3.67 -0.24 11.33
CA ARG A 297 -4.37 0.81 10.58
C ARG A 297 -4.54 2.08 11.38
N GLU A 298 -5.09 1.96 12.59
CA GLU A 298 -5.37 3.13 13.43
C GLU A 298 -4.08 3.83 13.88
N ILE A 299 -3.02 3.07 14.18
CA ILE A 299 -1.71 3.63 14.52
C ILE A 299 -1.10 4.36 13.32
N ILE A 300 -1.16 3.79 12.10
CA ILE A 300 -0.64 4.45 10.91
C ILE A 300 -1.35 5.78 10.65
N LYS A 301 -2.68 5.82 10.79
CA LYS A 301 -3.46 7.07 10.63
C LYS A 301 -2.94 8.18 11.55
N ILE A 302 -2.59 7.86 12.79
CA ILE A 302 -2.13 8.84 13.79
C ILE A 302 -0.64 9.18 13.59
N VAL A 303 0.21 8.18 13.39
CA VAL A 303 1.66 8.37 13.32
C VAL A 303 2.06 9.12 12.05
N PHE A 304 1.40 8.86 10.91
CA PHE A 304 1.77 9.45 9.63
C PHE A 304 1.43 10.95 9.52
N GLU A 305 0.51 11.45 10.35
CA GLU A 305 0.23 12.87 10.45
C GLU A 305 1.42 13.65 11.04
N ASN A 306 2.23 13.01 11.88
CA ASN A 306 3.42 13.62 12.47
C ASN A 306 4.70 13.24 11.69
N LYS A 307 5.02 14.04 10.68
CA LYS A 307 6.22 13.86 9.83
C LYS A 307 7.54 13.82 10.61
N ALA A 308 7.61 14.37 11.82
CA ALA A 308 8.83 14.33 12.64
C ALA A 308 9.12 12.93 13.22
N LEU A 309 8.17 11.99 13.09
CA LEU A 309 8.35 10.59 13.48
C LEU A 309 8.89 9.72 12.34
N ASP A 310 8.98 10.24 11.11
CA ASP A 310 9.63 9.57 10.01
C ASP A 310 11.16 9.67 10.19
N TYR A 311 11.85 8.55 10.11
CA TYR A 311 13.29 8.49 10.37
C TYR A 311 14.01 7.59 9.36
N SER A 312 15.25 7.96 9.00
CA SER A 312 16.10 7.18 8.09
C SER A 312 17.47 6.84 8.69
N SER A 313 17.86 7.50 9.79
CA SER A 313 19.13 7.28 10.49
C SER A 313 18.95 6.73 11.90
N LYS A 314 20.02 6.13 12.46
CA LYS A 314 20.05 5.64 13.85
C LYS A 314 19.81 6.75 14.89
N ASN A 315 20.29 7.96 14.63
CA ASN A 315 20.12 9.08 15.55
C ASN A 315 18.67 9.58 15.59
N GLU A 316 18.01 9.65 14.44
CA GLU A 316 16.58 9.95 14.37
C GLU A 316 15.76 8.84 15.01
N ALA A 317 16.10 7.57 14.77
CA ALA A 317 15.45 6.43 15.41
C ALA A 317 15.47 6.54 16.95
N LYS A 318 16.60 6.93 17.55
CA LYS A 318 16.70 7.17 19.00
C LYS A 318 15.77 8.29 19.48
N LYS A 319 15.59 9.36 18.71
CA LYS A 319 14.66 10.45 19.04
C LYS A 319 13.21 9.96 19.00
N VAL A 320 12.86 9.18 17.98
CA VAL A 320 11.53 8.57 17.83
C VAL A 320 11.24 7.57 18.96
N ALA A 321 12.20 6.70 19.29
CA ALA A 321 12.08 5.78 20.41
C ALA A 321 11.87 6.52 21.75
N LYS A 322 12.60 7.63 21.97
CA LYS A 322 12.44 8.48 23.14
C LYS A 322 11.05 9.15 23.17
N TYR A 323 10.53 9.60 22.03
CA TYR A 323 9.18 10.16 21.93
C TYR A 323 8.12 9.17 22.42
N PHE A 324 8.10 7.94 21.91
CA PHE A 324 7.14 6.92 22.34
C PHE A 324 7.37 6.47 23.79
N SER A 325 8.62 6.37 24.23
CA SER A 325 8.93 6.10 25.64
C SER A 325 8.38 7.18 26.58
N ASN A 326 8.44 8.46 26.18
CA ASN A 326 7.92 9.57 26.96
C ASN A 326 6.39 9.58 27.00
N ILE A 327 5.73 9.23 25.89
CA ILE A 327 4.28 9.01 25.87
C ILE A 327 3.90 7.96 26.92
N ASN A 328 4.63 6.84 26.95
CA ASN A 328 4.37 5.77 27.91
C ASN A 328 4.57 6.20 29.38
N LYS A 329 5.56 7.07 29.66
CA LYS A 329 5.82 7.60 31.01
C LYS A 329 4.79 8.64 31.47
N LYS A 330 4.35 9.55 30.57
CA LYS A 330 3.36 10.57 30.91
C LYS A 330 2.03 9.96 31.33
N THR A 331 1.61 8.86 30.72
CA THR A 331 0.37 8.16 31.10
C THR A 331 0.47 7.52 32.48
N VAL A 332 1.65 7.02 32.87
CA VAL A 332 1.90 6.46 34.22
C VAL A 332 1.83 7.56 35.29
N ASN A 333 2.39 8.74 35.00
CA ASN A 333 2.42 9.87 35.94
C ASN A 333 1.12 10.70 35.99
N SER A 334 0.28 10.65 34.94
CA SER A 334 -1.04 11.31 34.91
C SER A 334 -2.09 10.71 35.85
N LYS A 335 -1.73 9.67 36.63
CA LYS A 335 -2.48 9.28 37.84
C LYS A 335 -2.48 10.37 38.93
N GLN A 336 -1.73 11.46 38.74
CA GLN A 336 -1.87 12.71 39.49
C GLN A 336 -1.94 13.89 38.52
N LYS A 337 -3.01 14.69 38.66
CA LYS A 337 -3.36 15.94 37.95
C LYS A 337 -4.13 15.79 36.63
N ASN A 338 -5.44 16.06 36.77
CA ASN A 338 -6.37 16.50 35.73
C ASN A 338 -5.80 17.69 34.94
N VAL A 339 -5.71 17.57 33.61
CA VAL A 339 -5.92 18.68 32.66
C VAL A 339 -6.55 18.13 31.37
N LEU A 340 -7.50 18.92 30.85
CA LEU A 340 -8.57 18.74 29.84
C LEU A 340 -8.22 18.15 28.45
N PRO A 341 -9.26 17.71 27.68
CA PRO A 341 -9.14 16.76 26.58
C PRO A 341 -8.97 17.40 25.19
N PHE A 342 -8.14 16.78 24.34
CA PHE A 342 -8.27 16.90 22.89
C PHE A 342 -9.36 15.94 22.40
N THR A 343 -10.54 16.50 22.11
CA THR A 343 -11.67 15.83 21.47
C THR A 343 -11.29 15.28 20.09
N PHE A 344 -11.25 13.95 19.97
CA PHE A 344 -11.50 13.27 18.70
C PHE A 344 -12.98 12.87 18.69
N LEU A 345 -13.74 13.36 17.71
CA LEU A 345 -15.12 12.91 17.47
C LEU A 345 -15.08 11.44 16.99
N PHE A 346 -15.29 10.51 17.91
CA PHE A 346 -15.88 9.23 17.55
C PHE A 346 -17.38 9.46 17.31
N TYR A 347 -17.80 9.44 16.04
CA TYR A 347 -19.22 9.32 15.71
C TYR A 347 -19.71 7.93 16.13
N LYS A 348 -20.23 7.84 17.37
CA LYS A 348 -21.06 6.70 17.79
C LYS A 348 -22.39 6.80 17.03
N ASN A 349 -22.65 5.85 16.14
CA ASN A 349 -23.98 5.59 15.60
C ASN A 349 -24.93 5.23 16.76
N LYS A 350 -25.71 6.20 17.22
CA LYS A 350 -26.93 5.90 17.99
C LYS A 350 -27.97 5.37 17.01
N ARG A 351 -28.17 4.06 17.00
CA ARG A 351 -29.42 3.44 16.54
C ARG A 351 -30.56 4.08 17.35
N LYS A 352 -31.47 4.79 16.68
CA LYS A 352 -32.80 5.03 17.24
C LYS A 352 -33.73 3.94 16.70
N ARG A 353 -34.43 3.30 17.64
CA ARG A 353 -35.68 2.60 17.39
C ARG A 353 -36.74 3.60 16.93
#